data_AF-E4WTL6-F1
#
_entry.id   AF-E4WTL6-F1
#
_cell.length_a   1.000
_cell.length_b   1.000
_cell.length_c   1.000
_cell.angle_alpha   90.00
_cell.angle_beta   90.00
_cell.angle_gamma   90.00
#
_symmetry.space_group_name_H-M   'P 1'
#
loop_
_entity.id
_entity.type
_entity.pdbx_description
1 polymer ?
#
loop_
_entity_poly.entity_id
_entity_poly.type
_entity_poly.pdbx_seq_one_letter_code
_entity_poly.pdbx_strand_id
1 'polypeptide(L)'
;MLNDAARAVPFINPNVPISSRRQCWSPDFRYAGNLNVTKTGRGCQEWNLSFPHVPKYQPVDLGIGHNFCRNPDADKNGPWCYTIDPDVRFEYCSIPLCDENGEPPLKEEDCFAGKIGEYNSKSGRSRLNKTVTGLDCQRWDARKPHRPKSAPEKTTNNFCSDHDGDAGGAWCYTTDPDVRWEYCAVEYNCDE
;
A
#
# COMPACT_ATOMS: atom_id res chain seq x y z
N MET A 1 35.34 21.97 8.67
CA MET A 1 34.68 21.53 7.42
C MET A 1 33.73 20.41 7.79
N LEU A 2 32.47 20.72 8.03
CA LEU A 2 31.40 19.73 8.20
C LEU A 2 30.68 19.71 6.86
N ASN A 3 30.91 18.63 6.11
CA ASN A 3 30.44 18.48 4.74
C ASN A 3 28.92 18.52 4.66
N ASP A 4 28.47 19.20 3.61
CA ASP A 4 27.11 19.32 3.13
C ASP A 4 26.32 18.00 3.14
N ALA A 5 25.18 18.02 3.82
CA ALA A 5 24.01 17.22 3.46
C ALA A 5 22.75 18.04 3.77
N ALA A 6 22.55 19.14 3.02
CA ALA A 6 21.25 19.77 2.93
C ALA A 6 20.40 19.06 1.86
N ARG A 7 19.13 18.79 2.19
CA ARG A 7 17.98 18.38 1.34
C ARG A 7 17.77 16.86 1.19
N ALA A 8 16.56 16.32 1.29
CA ALA A 8 15.22 16.88 1.38
C ALA A 8 14.39 16.06 2.37
N VAL A 9 13.62 16.72 3.26
CA VAL A 9 12.47 16.05 3.86
C VAL A 9 11.50 15.83 2.71
N PRO A 10 11.12 14.58 2.34
CA PRO A 10 10.12 14.43 1.30
C PRO A 10 8.87 15.09 1.84
N PHE A 11 8.41 16.11 1.11
CA PHE A 11 7.06 16.59 1.22
C PHE A 11 6.15 15.36 1.31
N ILE A 12 5.19 15.36 2.22
CA ILE A 12 4.10 14.40 2.13
C ILE A 12 3.56 14.58 0.72
N ASN A 13 3.85 13.65 -0.20
CA ASN A 13 3.26 13.69 -1.51
C ASN A 13 1.74 13.55 -1.27
N PRO A 14 0.95 14.60 -1.49
CA PRO A 14 -0.48 14.56 -1.18
C PRO A 14 -1.21 13.55 -2.07
N ASN A 15 -0.58 13.09 -3.15
CA ASN A 15 -1.13 12.13 -4.09
C ASN A 15 -1.01 10.68 -3.58
N VAL A 16 -0.21 10.40 -2.54
CA VAL A 16 -0.14 9.05 -1.96
C VAL A 16 -1.17 8.92 -0.83
N PRO A 17 -2.17 8.02 -0.96
CA PRO A 17 -3.18 7.84 0.08
C PRO A 17 -2.55 7.43 1.41
N ILE A 18 -3.15 7.89 2.52
CA ILE A 18 -2.65 7.61 3.87
C ILE A 18 -2.62 6.10 4.16
N SER A 19 -3.56 5.35 3.59
CA SER A 19 -3.62 3.89 3.66
C SER A 19 -2.37 3.23 3.06
N SER A 20 -1.91 3.72 1.92
CA SER A 20 -0.82 3.15 1.12
C SER A 20 0.53 3.34 1.80
N ARG A 21 0.70 4.47 2.52
CA ARG A 21 1.89 4.76 3.35
C ARG A 21 2.15 3.75 4.47
N ARG A 22 1.17 2.91 4.83
CA ARG A 22 1.34 1.85 5.84
C ARG A 22 1.68 0.48 5.24
N GLN A 23 1.55 0.33 3.93
CA GLN A 23 1.55 -0.96 3.24
C GLN A 23 2.74 -1.11 2.28
N CYS A 24 3.20 -0.02 1.67
CA CYS A 24 4.39 0.03 0.82
C CYS A 24 5.25 1.27 1.15
N TRP A 25 6.47 1.31 0.62
CA TRP A 25 7.35 2.48 0.75
C TRP A 25 7.74 3.05 -0.63
N SER A 26 8.10 4.32 -0.67
CA SER A 26 8.71 4.97 -1.83
C SER A 26 9.78 5.95 -1.33
N PRO A 27 10.82 6.25 -2.12
CA PRO A 27 11.75 7.34 -1.82
C PRO A 27 11.06 8.69 -1.58
N ASP A 28 9.88 8.89 -2.18
CA ASP A 28 9.16 10.16 -2.17
C ASP A 28 8.31 10.40 -0.90
N PHE A 29 8.23 9.44 0.01
CA PHE A 29 7.50 9.63 1.26
C PHE A 29 8.01 8.76 2.42
N ARG A 30 7.59 9.12 3.64
CA ARG A 30 7.90 8.35 4.84
C ARG A 30 6.95 7.18 5.03
N TYR A 31 7.48 5.96 5.05
CA TYR A 31 6.74 4.77 5.46
C TYR A 31 6.22 4.95 6.90
N ALA A 32 4.93 4.72 7.08
CA ALA A 32 4.18 4.97 8.30
C ALA A 32 3.52 3.70 8.87
N GLY A 33 3.96 2.52 8.41
CA GLY A 33 3.48 1.24 8.93
C GLY A 33 4.18 0.81 10.20
N ASN A 34 3.73 -0.34 10.73
CA ASN A 34 4.08 -0.83 12.07
C ASN A 34 4.91 -2.12 12.04
N LEU A 35 5.48 -2.50 10.88
CA LEU A 35 6.36 -3.66 10.79
C LEU A 35 7.60 -3.42 11.66
N ASN A 36 7.97 -4.38 12.50
CA ASN A 36 9.12 -4.32 13.41
C ASN A 36 9.97 -5.61 13.36
N VAL A 37 9.95 -6.25 12.20
CA VAL A 37 10.72 -7.46 11.93
C VAL A 37 11.43 -7.27 10.59
N THR A 38 12.70 -7.64 10.55
CA THR A 38 13.57 -7.52 9.37
C THR A 38 13.26 -8.61 8.34
N LYS A 39 13.85 -8.51 7.16
CA LYS A 39 13.64 -9.47 6.07
C LYS A 39 14.00 -10.92 6.43
N THR A 40 14.95 -11.14 7.35
CA THR A 40 15.34 -12.48 7.83
C THR A 40 14.64 -12.90 9.12
N GLY A 41 13.68 -12.11 9.61
CA GLY A 41 12.90 -12.44 10.80
C GLY A 41 13.46 -11.92 12.12
N ARG A 42 14.55 -11.14 12.12
CA ARG A 42 15.08 -10.52 13.35
C ARG A 42 14.15 -9.42 13.85
N GLY A 43 13.90 -9.40 15.16
CA GLY A 43 13.17 -8.31 15.81
C GLY A 43 13.94 -7.00 15.74
N CYS A 44 13.22 -5.89 15.61
CA CYS A 44 13.80 -4.56 15.63
C CYS A 44 14.03 -4.07 17.07
N GLN A 45 15.18 -3.44 17.29
CA GLN A 45 15.48 -2.65 18.48
C GLN A 45 14.66 -1.35 18.45
N GLU A 46 14.20 -0.90 19.62
CA GLU A 46 13.59 0.42 19.76
C GLU A 46 14.59 1.53 19.41
N TRP A 47 14.14 2.52 18.63
CA TRP A 47 15.00 3.56 18.08
C TRP A 47 15.66 4.47 19.14
N ASN A 48 15.07 4.57 20.33
CA ASN A 48 15.56 5.36 21.45
C ASN A 48 16.48 4.58 22.39
N LEU A 49 16.58 3.25 22.25
CA LEU A 49 17.48 2.43 23.06
C LEU A 49 18.88 2.43 22.45
N SER A 50 19.89 2.31 23.33
CA SER A 50 21.31 2.24 22.94
C SER A 50 21.89 0.82 23.07
N PHE A 51 21.03 -0.19 23.25
CA PHE A 51 21.41 -1.59 23.40
C PHE A 51 20.49 -2.49 22.56
N PRO A 52 21.02 -3.51 21.85
CA PRO A 52 22.45 -3.85 21.72
C PRO A 52 23.27 -2.85 20.90
N HIS A 53 22.63 -2.04 20.05
CA HIS A 53 23.31 -1.12 19.16
C HIS A 53 23.07 0.33 19.55
N VAL A 54 24.13 1.12 19.68
CA VAL A 54 24.02 2.59 19.81
C VAL A 54 23.59 3.19 18.46
N PRO A 55 22.41 3.83 18.33
CA PRO A 55 21.92 4.35 17.05
C PRO A 55 22.81 5.48 16.50
N LYS A 56 23.13 5.41 15.21
CA LYS A 56 23.75 6.51 14.43
C LYS A 56 22.69 7.42 13.81
N TYR A 57 21.65 6.81 13.27
CA TYR A 57 20.48 7.47 12.67
C TYR A 57 19.25 7.24 13.54
N GLN A 58 18.38 8.25 13.62
CA GLN A 58 17.08 8.18 14.28
C GLN A 58 15.99 8.75 13.38
N PRO A 59 14.78 8.16 13.39
CA PRO A 59 13.68 8.67 12.60
C PRO A 59 13.05 9.91 13.24
N VAL A 60 12.44 10.75 12.41
CA VAL A 60 11.90 12.06 12.80
C VAL A 60 10.47 11.97 13.37
N ASP A 61 9.77 10.84 13.18
CA ASP A 61 8.47 10.62 13.80
C ASP A 61 8.65 10.49 15.32
N LEU A 62 8.22 11.53 16.04
CA LEU A 62 8.39 11.77 17.49
C LEU A 62 7.67 10.75 18.42
N GLY A 63 7.34 9.56 17.92
CA GLY A 63 6.80 8.47 18.73
C GLY A 63 7.91 7.84 19.57
N ILE A 64 8.11 8.33 20.79
CA ILE A 64 9.10 7.77 21.70
C ILE A 64 8.75 6.29 21.99
N GLY A 65 9.72 5.38 21.83
CA GLY A 65 9.59 3.98 22.27
C GLY A 65 8.97 3.00 21.27
N HIS A 66 9.07 3.26 19.96
CA HIS A 66 8.74 2.24 18.95
C HIS A 66 9.99 1.64 18.30
N ASN A 67 9.81 0.48 17.69
CA ASN A 67 10.82 -0.25 16.93
C ASN A 67 10.41 -0.51 15.47
N PHE A 68 9.44 0.24 14.93
CA PHE A 68 8.99 0.06 13.55
C PHE A 68 10.06 0.40 12.52
N CYS A 69 10.08 -0.30 11.39
CA CYS A 69 11.00 -0.06 10.28
C CYS A 69 10.86 1.36 9.73
N ARG A 70 11.99 2.05 9.51
CA ARG A 70 12.05 3.44 9.04
C ARG A 70 13.24 3.65 8.11
N ASN A 71 13.24 4.76 7.39
CA ASN A 71 14.34 5.16 6.52
C ASN A 71 14.81 6.59 6.87
N PRO A 72 15.51 6.78 8.01
CA PRO A 72 15.92 8.10 8.50
C PRO A 72 17.05 8.75 7.68
N ASP A 73 17.78 7.96 6.90
CA ASP A 73 18.99 8.34 6.17
C ASP A 73 18.80 8.39 4.65
N ALA A 74 17.55 8.27 4.19
CA ALA A 74 17.17 8.26 2.77
C ALA A 74 17.93 7.18 1.95
N ASP A 75 18.15 6.02 2.56
CA ASP A 75 18.76 4.86 1.91
C ASP A 75 17.85 4.36 0.76
N LYS A 76 18.44 4.19 -0.42
CA LYS A 76 17.76 3.68 -1.63
C LYS A 76 17.24 2.24 -1.51
N ASN A 77 17.73 1.49 -0.52
CA ASN A 77 17.32 0.10 -0.29
C ASN A 77 16.04 0.01 0.58
N GLY A 78 15.57 1.14 1.10
CA GLY A 78 14.29 1.24 1.78
C GLY A 78 14.36 1.18 3.31
N PRO A 79 13.21 1.00 3.97
CA PRO A 79 13.14 1.04 5.42
C PRO A 79 13.89 -0.13 6.07
N TRP A 80 14.56 0.18 7.17
CA TRP A 80 15.37 -0.73 7.96
C TRP A 80 15.12 -0.46 9.45
N CYS A 81 15.72 -1.30 10.30
CA CYS A 81 15.80 -1.04 11.73
C CYS A 81 17.13 -1.56 12.27
N TYR A 82 17.55 -1.03 13.42
CA TYR A 82 18.55 -1.74 14.23
C TYR A 82 17.94 -3.04 14.71
N THR A 83 18.71 -4.12 14.77
CA THR A 83 18.17 -5.42 15.18
C THR A 83 18.42 -5.67 16.68
N ILE A 84 17.68 -6.58 17.29
CA ILE A 84 17.97 -7.05 18.65
C ILE A 84 19.12 -8.07 18.72
N ASP A 85 19.65 -8.48 17.56
CA ASP A 85 20.78 -9.39 17.44
C ASP A 85 22.10 -8.60 17.61
N PRO A 86 22.92 -8.87 18.64
CA PRO A 86 24.19 -8.16 18.87
C PRO A 86 25.20 -8.28 17.72
N ASP A 87 25.10 -9.33 16.89
CA ASP A 87 26.02 -9.56 15.78
C ASP A 87 25.56 -8.86 14.48
N VAL A 88 24.30 -8.43 14.42
CA VAL A 88 23.71 -7.77 13.25
C VAL A 88 23.20 -6.39 13.62
N ARG A 89 24.03 -5.37 13.37
CA ARG A 89 23.73 -3.99 13.75
C ARG A 89 22.40 -3.47 13.22
N PHE A 90 22.14 -3.65 11.94
CA PHE A 90 20.90 -3.22 11.31
C PHE A 90 20.58 -4.14 10.13
N GLU A 91 19.31 -4.17 9.73
CA GLU A 91 18.88 -4.92 8.56
C GLU A 91 17.62 -4.29 7.96
N TYR A 92 17.48 -4.41 6.63
CA TYR A 92 16.30 -3.96 5.90
C TYR A 92 15.06 -4.81 6.22
N CYS A 93 13.90 -4.19 6.14
CA CYS A 93 12.62 -4.87 6.32
C CYS A 93 12.00 -5.24 4.98
N SER A 94 11.24 -6.34 4.93
CA SER A 94 10.53 -6.78 3.74
C SER A 94 9.25 -5.97 3.49
N ILE A 95 9.43 -4.68 3.16
CA ILE A 95 8.34 -3.78 2.78
C ILE A 95 8.42 -3.57 1.27
N PRO A 96 7.34 -3.82 0.52
CA PRO A 96 7.36 -3.63 -0.92
C PRO A 96 7.50 -2.14 -1.29
N LEU A 97 8.17 -1.88 -2.42
CA LEU A 97 8.10 -0.59 -3.09
C LEU A 97 6.67 -0.35 -3.59
N CYS A 98 6.16 0.86 -3.46
CA CYS A 98 4.89 1.22 -4.10
C CYS A 98 5.03 1.19 -5.62
N ASP A 99 3.92 0.94 -6.31
CA ASP A 99 3.81 1.09 -7.75
C ASP A 99 3.82 2.57 -8.19
N GLU A 100 3.71 2.78 -9.50
CA GLU A 100 3.67 4.10 -10.12
C GLU A 100 2.51 4.99 -9.66
N ASN A 101 1.44 4.39 -9.12
CA ASN A 101 0.27 5.09 -8.59
C ASN A 101 0.39 5.38 -7.09
N GLY A 102 1.51 4.98 -6.46
CA GLY A 102 1.71 5.13 -5.01
C GLY A 102 0.92 4.10 -4.18
N GLU A 103 0.48 3.01 -4.80
CA GLU A 103 -0.21 1.91 -4.15
C GLU A 103 0.74 0.73 -3.90
N PRO A 104 0.46 -0.15 -2.93
CA PRO A 104 1.27 -1.35 -2.76
C PRO A 104 1.11 -2.26 -3.98
N PRO A 105 2.15 -3.03 -4.34
CA PRO A 105 2.05 -3.94 -5.47
C PRO A 105 0.95 -4.97 -5.22
N LEU A 106 0.31 -5.39 -6.31
CA LEU A 106 -0.68 -6.46 -6.28
C LEU A 106 -0.01 -7.78 -5.91
N LYS A 107 -0.69 -8.57 -5.10
CA LYS A 107 -0.35 -9.98 -4.85
C LYS A 107 -1.30 -10.87 -5.62
N GLU A 108 -0.91 -12.12 -5.89
CA GLU A 108 -1.77 -13.13 -6.55
C GLU A 108 -3.18 -13.23 -5.92
N GLU A 109 -3.28 -13.10 -4.59
CA GLU A 109 -4.52 -13.10 -3.82
C GLU A 109 -5.42 -11.84 -4.00
N ASP A 110 -4.84 -10.74 -4.48
CA ASP A 110 -5.49 -9.47 -4.85
C ASP A 110 -5.88 -9.46 -6.36
N CYS A 111 -5.57 -10.52 -7.11
CA CYS A 111 -5.81 -10.62 -8.55
C CYS A 111 -7.08 -11.41 -8.87
N PHE A 112 -7.72 -11.07 -10.00
CA PHE A 112 -8.77 -11.90 -10.58
C PHE A 112 -8.16 -12.79 -11.64
N ALA A 113 -8.17 -14.11 -11.42
CA ALA A 113 -7.88 -15.09 -12.47
C ALA A 113 -9.20 -15.60 -13.06
N GLY A 114 -9.44 -15.40 -14.36
CA GLY A 114 -10.60 -15.97 -15.07
C GLY A 114 -10.96 -15.26 -16.37
N LYS A 115 -11.73 -15.95 -17.24
CA LYS A 115 -12.38 -15.33 -18.41
C LYS A 115 -13.63 -14.56 -17.98
N ILE A 116 -14.11 -13.65 -18.83
CA ILE A 116 -15.45 -13.07 -18.70
C ILE A 116 -16.47 -14.22 -18.60
N GLY A 117 -17.19 -14.32 -17.47
CA GLY A 117 -18.22 -15.34 -17.22
C GLY A 117 -17.82 -16.54 -16.35
N GLU A 118 -16.60 -16.64 -15.83
CA GLU A 118 -16.13 -17.80 -15.02
C GLU A 118 -15.87 -17.45 -13.54
N TYR A 119 -16.69 -16.58 -12.94
CA TYR A 119 -16.39 -15.90 -11.69
C TYR A 119 -16.55 -16.78 -10.43
N ASN A 120 -15.42 -17.13 -9.80
CA ASN A 120 -15.30 -17.47 -8.38
C ASN A 120 -13.90 -17.05 -7.92
N SER A 121 -13.71 -15.81 -7.47
CA SER A 121 -12.42 -15.48 -6.86
C SER A 121 -12.26 -16.29 -5.57
N LYS A 122 -11.11 -16.94 -5.36
CA LYS A 122 -10.86 -17.73 -4.15
C LYS A 122 -10.84 -16.86 -2.86
N SER A 123 -10.74 -15.53 -2.98
CA SER A 123 -10.59 -14.59 -1.86
C SER A 123 -11.65 -13.46 -1.78
N GLY A 124 -12.38 -13.17 -2.85
CA GLY A 124 -13.41 -12.11 -2.91
C GLY A 124 -12.86 -10.68 -2.95
N ARG A 125 -11.54 -10.49 -3.07
CA ARG A 125 -10.87 -9.20 -2.86
C ARG A 125 -9.91 -8.91 -4.00
N SER A 126 -10.05 -7.74 -4.61
CA SER A 126 -9.10 -7.21 -5.57
C SER A 126 -8.92 -5.71 -5.40
N ARG A 127 -7.84 -5.16 -5.94
CA ARG A 127 -7.63 -3.71 -6.06
C ARG A 127 -7.95 -3.18 -7.46
N LEU A 128 -8.48 -4.03 -8.34
CA LEU A 128 -9.01 -3.60 -9.64
C LEU A 128 -10.03 -2.48 -9.43
N ASN A 129 -9.82 -1.34 -10.07
CA ASN A 129 -10.68 -0.17 -9.95
C ASN A 129 -10.92 0.52 -11.29
N LYS A 130 -10.77 -0.23 -12.39
CA LYS A 130 -11.08 0.22 -13.74
C LYS A 130 -12.09 -0.73 -14.38
N THR A 131 -13.01 -0.14 -15.13
CA THR A 131 -14.04 -0.87 -15.85
C THR A 131 -13.45 -1.55 -17.10
N VAL A 132 -14.24 -2.37 -17.79
CA VAL A 132 -13.84 -3.04 -19.04
C VAL A 132 -13.46 -2.05 -20.15
N THR A 133 -14.04 -0.84 -20.14
CA THR A 133 -13.68 0.23 -21.08
C THR A 133 -12.58 1.16 -20.55
N GLY A 134 -12.03 0.89 -19.36
CA GLY A 134 -10.94 1.64 -18.74
C GLY A 134 -11.38 2.84 -17.90
N LEU A 135 -12.68 3.01 -17.62
CA LEU A 135 -13.18 4.09 -16.78
C LEU A 135 -12.77 3.86 -15.32
N ASP A 136 -12.44 4.94 -14.62
CA ASP A 136 -12.13 4.86 -13.19
C ASP A 136 -13.40 4.57 -12.37
N CYS A 137 -13.26 3.67 -11.40
CA CYS A 137 -14.32 3.39 -10.45
C CYS A 137 -14.49 4.53 -9.45
N GLN A 138 -15.74 4.88 -9.20
CA GLN A 138 -16.16 5.75 -8.10
C GLN A 138 -16.02 5.00 -6.77
N ARG A 139 -15.56 5.71 -5.72
CA ARG A 139 -15.57 5.17 -4.35
C ARG A 139 -16.99 4.79 -3.92
N TRP A 140 -17.11 3.63 -3.26
CA TRP A 140 -18.39 3.09 -2.82
C TRP A 140 -19.10 3.96 -1.79
N ASP A 141 -18.37 4.76 -1.03
CA ASP A 141 -18.90 5.72 -0.05
C ASP A 141 -19.13 7.14 -0.64
N ALA A 142 -18.68 7.39 -1.86
CA ALA A 142 -18.92 8.66 -2.54
C ALA A 142 -20.36 8.74 -3.04
N ARG A 143 -20.94 9.95 -2.97
CA ARG A 143 -22.30 10.23 -3.46
C ARG A 143 -22.34 10.93 -4.83
N LYS A 144 -21.17 11.07 -5.49
CA LYS A 144 -20.99 11.74 -6.77
C LYS A 144 -19.94 11.00 -7.62
N PRO A 145 -20.07 10.99 -8.96
CA PRO A 145 -21.23 11.51 -9.72
C PRO A 145 -22.53 10.72 -9.46
N HIS A 146 -22.42 9.45 -9.11
CA HIS A 146 -23.55 8.58 -8.88
C HIS A 146 -23.80 8.41 -7.39
N ARG A 147 -25.07 8.41 -6.97
CA ARG A 147 -25.46 7.97 -5.63
C ARG A 147 -25.63 6.44 -5.62
N PRO A 148 -24.77 5.67 -4.90
CA PRO A 148 -24.87 4.23 -4.86
C PRO A 148 -26.18 3.76 -4.22
N LYS A 149 -26.80 2.74 -4.82
CA LYS A 149 -27.95 2.01 -4.23
C LYS A 149 -27.54 0.68 -3.61
N SER A 150 -26.45 0.12 -4.11
CA SER A 150 -25.83 -1.16 -3.73
C SER A 150 -24.34 -0.88 -3.53
N ALA A 151 -23.75 -1.42 -2.47
CA ALA A 151 -22.32 -1.27 -2.17
C ALA A 151 -21.87 -2.40 -1.22
N PRO A 152 -20.59 -2.82 -1.30
CA PRO A 152 -20.02 -3.75 -0.34
C PRO A 152 -19.98 -3.14 1.08
N GLU A 153 -20.11 -3.98 2.11
CA GLU A 153 -20.11 -3.51 3.49
C GLU A 153 -18.78 -2.85 3.89
N LYS A 154 -18.87 -1.69 4.57
CA LYS A 154 -17.77 -1.04 5.30
C LYS A 154 -16.51 -0.80 4.47
N THR A 155 -16.66 -0.46 3.19
CA THR A 155 -15.52 -0.05 2.36
C THR A 155 -15.52 1.44 2.07
N THR A 156 -14.31 2.01 2.04
CA THR A 156 -14.01 3.37 1.59
C THR A 156 -13.18 3.38 0.30
N ASN A 157 -12.95 2.21 -0.31
CA ASN A 157 -12.23 2.09 -1.58
C ASN A 157 -13.18 2.25 -2.79
N ASN A 158 -12.63 2.12 -3.98
CA ASN A 158 -13.33 2.09 -5.26
C ASN A 158 -13.07 0.79 -6.02
N PHE A 159 -12.76 -0.30 -5.31
CA PHE A 159 -12.41 -1.56 -5.97
C PHE A 159 -13.65 -2.26 -6.51
N CYS A 160 -13.52 -2.88 -7.67
CA CYS A 160 -14.55 -3.71 -8.29
C CYS A 160 -14.99 -4.81 -7.33
N SER A 161 -16.30 -5.05 -7.28
CA SER A 161 -16.90 -5.95 -6.31
C SER A 161 -18.04 -6.75 -6.93
N ASP A 162 -18.14 -8.02 -6.55
CA ASP A 162 -19.26 -8.92 -6.88
C ASP A 162 -20.02 -9.28 -5.59
N HIS A 163 -20.31 -8.26 -4.78
CA HIS A 163 -20.87 -8.48 -3.45
C HIS A 163 -22.36 -8.88 -3.48
N ASP A 164 -23.03 -8.66 -4.60
CA ASP A 164 -24.43 -8.99 -4.84
C ASP A 164 -24.62 -10.26 -5.69
N GLY A 165 -23.52 -10.92 -6.08
CA GLY A 165 -23.54 -12.14 -6.89
C GLY A 165 -24.13 -11.89 -8.28
N ASP A 166 -23.74 -10.79 -8.90
CA ASP A 166 -24.23 -10.43 -10.24
C ASP A 166 -23.68 -11.41 -11.28
N ALA A 167 -24.52 -11.83 -12.21
CA ALA A 167 -24.13 -12.82 -13.22
C ALA A 167 -23.01 -12.35 -14.15
N GLY A 168 -22.81 -11.04 -14.30
CA GLY A 168 -21.71 -10.44 -15.05
C GLY A 168 -20.41 -10.30 -14.26
N GLY A 169 -20.39 -10.69 -12.98
CA GLY A 169 -19.23 -10.64 -12.10
C GLY A 169 -18.97 -9.25 -11.53
N ALA A 170 -17.71 -8.99 -11.16
CA ALA A 170 -17.35 -7.77 -10.43
C ALA A 170 -17.58 -6.50 -11.25
N TRP A 171 -18.22 -5.52 -10.60
CA TRP A 171 -18.57 -4.23 -11.20
C TRP A 171 -18.29 -3.06 -10.25
N CYS A 172 -18.39 -1.84 -10.76
CA CYS A 172 -18.33 -0.63 -9.95
C CYS A 172 -19.18 0.50 -10.55
N TYR A 173 -19.55 1.50 -9.73
CA TYR A 173 -19.98 2.80 -10.26
C TYR A 173 -18.78 3.50 -10.90
N THR A 174 -18.98 4.29 -11.95
CA THR A 174 -17.86 4.97 -12.62
C THR A 174 -17.74 6.44 -12.20
N THR A 175 -16.58 7.05 -12.41
CA THR A 175 -16.39 8.50 -12.24
C THR A 175 -16.94 9.32 -13.41
N ASP A 176 -17.35 8.66 -14.50
CA ASP A 176 -18.01 9.30 -15.64
C ASP A 176 -19.49 9.58 -15.29
N PRO A 177 -19.98 10.82 -15.37
CA PRO A 177 -21.37 11.15 -15.07
C PRO A 177 -22.39 10.54 -16.04
N ASP A 178 -21.98 10.14 -17.24
CA ASP A 178 -22.84 9.55 -18.27
C ASP A 178 -22.90 8.02 -18.17
N VAL A 179 -21.88 7.39 -17.58
CA VAL A 179 -21.82 5.94 -17.37
C VAL A 179 -22.04 5.62 -15.89
N ARG A 180 -23.26 5.23 -15.53
CA ARG A 180 -23.62 5.00 -14.11
C ARG A 180 -22.76 3.92 -13.44
N TRP A 181 -22.61 2.78 -14.08
CA TRP A 181 -21.84 1.64 -13.61
C TRP A 181 -21.42 0.81 -14.83
N GLU A 182 -20.37 0.02 -14.67
CA GLU A 182 -19.91 -0.92 -15.70
C GLU A 182 -19.19 -2.10 -15.02
N TYR A 183 -19.16 -3.23 -15.71
CA TYR A 183 -18.36 -4.38 -15.31
C TYR A 183 -16.86 -4.07 -15.44
N CYS A 184 -16.05 -4.73 -14.63
CA CYS A 184 -14.61 -4.55 -14.66
C CYS A 184 -13.91 -5.55 -15.59
N ALA A 185 -12.87 -5.09 -16.30
CA ALA A 185 -12.01 -5.97 -17.09
C ALA A 185 -11.16 -6.85 -16.16
N VAL A 186 -11.19 -8.16 -16.37
CA VAL A 186 -10.42 -9.14 -15.59
C VAL A 186 -8.99 -9.31 -16.11
N GLU A 187 -8.52 -8.49 -17.04
CA GLU A 187 -7.12 -8.59 -17.49
C GLU A 187 -6.17 -7.86 -16.55
N TYR A 188 -5.97 -8.44 -15.37
CA TYR A 188 -4.71 -8.29 -14.65
C TYR A 188 -4.14 -9.68 -14.42
N ASN A 189 -3.41 -10.15 -15.43
CA ASN A 189 -2.55 -11.31 -15.33
C ASN A 189 -1.54 -11.02 -14.22
N CYS A 190 -1.57 -11.82 -13.15
CA CYS A 190 -0.51 -11.81 -12.14
C CYS A 190 0.61 -12.79 -12.48
N ASP A 191 0.65 -13.22 -13.74
CA ASP A 191 1.72 -13.98 -14.36
C ASP A 191 2.66 -13.03 -15.10
N GLU A 192 3.84 -12.79 -14.51
CA GLU A 192 5.05 -13.53 -14.91
C GLU A 192 5.81 -14.02 -13.67
#